data_AF-R3WS90-F1
#
_entry.id   AF-R3WS90-F1
#
_cell.length_a   1.000
_cell.length_b   1.000
_cell.length_c   1.000
_cell.angle_alpha   90.00
_cell.angle_beta   90.00
_cell.angle_gamma   90.00
#
_symmetry.space_group_name_H-M   'P 1'
#
loop_
_entity.id
_entity.type
_entity.pdbx_description
1 polymer ?
#
loop_
_entity_poly.entity_id
_entity_poly.type
_entity_poly.pdbx_seq_one_letter_code
_entity_poly.pdbx_strand_id
1 'polypeptide(L)'
;MMVNKEYTSTGPFMGPHIREKWTSQWIMQQVLIALAFPTIAATYFFGWWSLVMVVVSIVTCVGLEFSFQKIVHKKVTITDYSAVITGWLLALTLPVTAPLWTLLIGDFIAIIVVKQLTGGIGRNWLNPAVAARVLLKLFFSPWITNWVTPQPDVVATATPLADLGNFAREVSPTTPDLFELFMGYGLGGPIGETCKFALLLSAVYLIARKIINPLVPVLTLGSFYSAILLYSGFDFSFASAHLLSGALIFAAVFMVTDYTTSPLTDKGKYIFAIGCGVLAVVLRISLDLPGGIGVAILVMNLLTPLINRYTVSRIYGE
;
A
#
# COMPACT_ATOMS: atom_id res chain seq x y z
N MET A 1 -1.63 29.11 16.25
CA MET A 1 -2.81 29.95 16.50
C MET A 1 -4.03 29.10 16.20
N MET A 2 -4.68 28.61 17.25
CA MET A 2 -5.84 27.73 17.19
C MET A 2 -6.99 28.50 16.55
N VAL A 3 -7.63 27.95 15.53
CA VAL A 3 -9.01 28.34 15.23
C VAL A 3 -9.90 27.38 16.01
N ASN A 4 -9.93 27.62 17.33
CA ASN A 4 -11.14 27.39 18.11
C ASN A 4 -12.19 28.31 17.48
N LYS A 5 -13.05 27.76 16.61
CA LYS A 5 -14.38 28.35 16.51
C LYS A 5 -15.15 27.81 17.71
N GLU A 6 -15.10 28.57 18.80
CA GLU A 6 -16.26 28.64 19.69
C GLU A 6 -17.41 29.14 18.83
N TYR A 7 -18.26 28.22 18.39
CA TYR A 7 -19.59 28.57 17.95
C TYR A 7 -20.39 28.87 19.22
N THR A 8 -20.38 30.14 19.65
CA THR A 8 -21.35 30.63 20.64
C THR A 8 -22.75 30.38 20.08
N SER A 9 -23.42 29.39 20.65
CA SER A 9 -24.75 28.96 20.27
C SER A 9 -25.79 29.97 20.73
N THR A 10 -26.16 30.92 19.86
CA THR A 10 -27.39 31.71 20.01
C THR A 10 -28.42 31.28 18.97
N GLY A 11 -28.67 29.97 18.87
CA GLY A 11 -29.69 29.37 18.01
C GLY A 11 -30.24 28.08 18.62
N PRO A 12 -31.52 27.73 18.37
CA PRO A 12 -32.21 26.68 19.13
C PRO A 12 -31.70 25.29 18.74
N PHE A 13 -31.22 24.55 19.74
CA PHE A 13 -30.97 23.10 19.76
C PHE A 13 -30.28 22.48 18.51
N MET A 14 -28.96 22.60 18.40
CA MET A 14 -28.19 21.59 17.65
C MET A 14 -28.08 20.32 18.50
N GLY A 15 -28.63 19.21 18.01
CA GLY A 15 -28.64 17.92 18.69
C GLY A 15 -27.24 17.41 19.08
N PRO A 16 -27.14 16.47 20.03
CA PRO A 16 -25.85 16.01 20.56
C PRO A 16 -25.03 15.34 19.46
N HIS A 17 -23.97 15.99 19.01
CA HIS A 17 -22.97 15.35 18.16
C HIS A 17 -22.26 14.27 18.98
N ILE A 18 -22.51 13.01 18.63
CA ILE A 18 -21.80 11.87 19.21
C ILE A 18 -20.30 12.08 18.95
N ARG A 19 -19.52 12.32 20.01
CA ARG A 19 -18.07 12.40 19.91
C ARG A 19 -17.55 11.04 19.44
N GLU A 20 -16.97 10.98 18.25
CA GLU A 20 -16.25 9.79 17.83
C GLU A 20 -15.09 9.53 18.80
N LYS A 21 -14.90 8.26 19.18
CA LYS A 21 -13.88 7.85 20.16
C LYS A 21 -12.45 8.05 19.67
N TRP A 22 -12.23 8.21 18.37
CA TRP A 22 -10.91 8.19 17.75
C TRP A 22 -10.74 9.32 16.75
N THR A 23 -9.66 10.09 16.88
CA THR A 23 -9.30 11.14 15.92
C THR A 23 -8.54 10.54 14.73
N SER A 24 -8.67 11.09 13.52
CA SER A 24 -7.92 10.63 12.35
C SER A 24 -6.40 10.59 12.58
N GLN A 25 -5.87 11.56 13.33
CA GLN A 25 -4.46 11.58 13.74
C GLN A 25 -4.04 10.33 14.53
N TRP A 26 -4.90 9.87 15.44
CA TRP A 26 -4.61 8.67 16.22
C TRP A 26 -4.55 7.43 15.32
N ILE A 27 -5.49 7.29 14.38
CA ILE A 27 -5.52 6.18 13.43
C ILE A 27 -4.22 6.16 12.60
N MET A 28 -3.82 7.31 12.06
CA MET A 28 -2.59 7.44 11.28
C MET A 28 -1.34 7.10 12.08
N GLN A 29 -1.25 7.52 13.36
CA GLN A 29 -0.14 7.15 14.24
C GLN A 29 -0.03 5.63 14.44
N GLN A 30 -1.15 4.92 14.55
CA GLN A 30 -1.12 3.47 14.66
C GLN A 30 -0.65 2.78 13.38
N VAL A 31 -0.99 3.33 12.21
CA VAL A 31 -0.45 2.86 10.92
C VAL A 31 1.07 3.09 10.86
N LEU A 32 1.58 4.22 11.36
CA LEU A 32 3.02 4.46 11.46
C LEU A 32 3.72 3.44 12.37
N ILE A 33 3.12 3.10 13.52
CA ILE A 33 3.66 2.06 14.40
C ILE A 33 3.67 0.70 13.68
N ALA A 34 2.62 0.38 12.93
CA ALA A 34 2.57 -0.84 12.13
C ALA A 34 3.64 -0.87 11.03
N LEU A 35 3.93 0.27 10.38
CA LEU A 35 4.99 0.36 9.36
C LEU A 35 6.41 0.23 9.93
N ALA A 36 6.59 0.44 11.23
CA ALA A 36 7.88 0.24 11.88
C ALA A 36 8.34 -1.22 11.78
N PHE A 37 7.45 -2.21 11.93
CA PHE A 37 7.81 -3.63 11.87
C PHE A 37 8.48 -4.06 10.56
N PRO A 38 7.91 -3.83 9.36
CA PRO A 38 8.59 -4.16 8.11
C PRO A 38 9.84 -3.30 7.89
N THR A 39 9.88 -2.07 8.40
CA THR A 39 11.05 -1.21 8.28
C THR A 39 12.24 -1.74 9.10
N ILE A 40 11.98 -2.22 10.31
CA ILE A 40 13.01 -2.84 11.17
C ILE A 40 13.55 -4.10 10.49
N ALA A 41 12.67 -4.96 9.98
CA ALA A 41 13.07 -6.15 9.23
C ALA A 41 13.91 -5.77 7.99
N ALA A 42 13.46 -4.77 7.23
CA ALA A 42 14.19 -4.30 6.05
C ALA A 42 15.57 -3.73 6.39
N THR A 43 15.70 -3.04 7.52
CA THR A 43 16.99 -2.51 8.01
C THR A 43 17.95 -3.63 8.35
N TYR A 44 17.45 -4.74 8.91
CA TYR A 44 18.26 -5.91 9.22
C TYR A 44 18.80 -6.57 7.95
N PHE A 45 17.98 -6.73 6.90
CA PHE A 45 18.40 -7.38 5.66
C PHE A 45 19.24 -6.45 4.76
N PHE A 46 18.76 -5.24 4.50
CA PHE A 46 19.36 -4.32 3.53
C PHE A 46 20.28 -3.26 4.15
N GLY A 47 20.43 -3.26 5.46
CA GLY A 47 21.26 -2.31 6.20
C GLY A 47 20.62 -0.93 6.35
N TRP A 48 21.44 -0.01 6.87
CA TRP A 48 21.04 1.36 7.24
C TRP A 48 20.50 2.20 6.07
N TRP A 49 20.91 1.91 4.83
CA TRP A 49 20.46 2.70 3.67
C TRP A 49 18.94 2.68 3.48
N SER A 50 18.28 1.58 3.85
CA SER A 50 16.81 1.49 3.84
C SER A 50 16.15 2.56 4.73
N LEU A 51 16.72 2.85 5.91
CA LEU A 51 16.24 3.91 6.80
C LEU A 51 16.47 5.30 6.21
N VAL A 52 17.62 5.51 5.55
CA VAL A 52 17.91 6.79 4.88
C VAL A 52 16.86 7.08 3.82
N MET A 53 16.50 6.10 2.99
CA MET A 53 15.46 6.26 1.97
C MET A 53 14.10 6.62 2.60
N VAL A 54 13.70 5.93 3.67
CA VAL A 54 12.45 6.22 4.38
C VAL A 54 12.44 7.64 4.94
N VAL A 55 13.52 8.07 5.62
CA VAL A 55 13.62 9.41 6.20
C VAL A 55 13.60 10.49 5.13
N VAL A 56 14.37 10.30 4.04
CA VAL A 56 14.42 11.26 2.92
C VAL A 56 13.03 11.42 2.30
N SER A 57 12.30 10.33 2.07
CA SER A 57 10.96 10.40 1.50
C SER A 57 9.96 11.06 2.44
N ILE A 58 9.99 10.74 3.74
CA ILE A 58 9.11 11.40 4.74
C ILE A 58 9.34 12.91 4.76
N VAL A 59 10.60 13.35 4.84
CA VAL A 59 10.95 14.78 4.87
C VAL A 59 10.50 15.47 3.58
N THR A 60 10.70 14.82 2.43
CA THR A 60 10.31 15.35 1.13
C THR A 60 8.79 15.45 1.00
N CYS A 61 8.03 14.41 1.35
CA CYS A 61 6.58 14.43 1.29
C CYS A 61 5.96 15.51 2.20
N VAL A 62 6.46 15.64 3.43
CA VAL A 62 6.01 16.67 4.37
C VAL A 62 6.36 18.08 3.83
N GLY A 63 7.57 18.25 3.31
CA GLY A 63 8.02 19.50 2.71
C GLY A 63 7.19 19.92 1.50
N LEU A 64 6.85 18.97 0.62
CA LEU A 64 6.00 19.19 -0.55
C LEU A 64 4.57 19.57 -0.17
N GLU A 65 3.99 18.86 0.80
CA GLU A 65 2.64 19.17 1.29
C GLU A 65 2.59 20.57 1.90
N PHE A 66 3.54 20.90 2.77
CA PHE A 66 3.66 22.22 3.37
C PHE A 66 3.79 23.32 2.32
N SER A 67 4.72 23.12 1.37
CA SER A 67 5.02 24.11 0.34
C SER A 67 3.80 24.37 -0.54
N PHE A 68 3.12 23.31 -1.00
CA PHE A 68 1.93 23.45 -1.82
C PHE A 68 0.79 24.16 -1.07
N GLN A 69 0.52 23.77 0.18
CA GLN A 69 -0.53 24.39 0.98
C GLN A 69 -0.26 25.88 1.23
N LYS A 70 1.00 26.25 1.45
CA LYS A 70 1.42 27.65 1.63
C LYS A 70 1.26 28.46 0.35
N ILE A 71 1.64 27.91 -0.81
CA ILE A 71 1.50 28.56 -2.12
C ILE A 71 0.02 28.78 -2.49
N VAL A 72 -0.84 27.80 -2.21
CA VAL A 72 -2.27 27.86 -2.53
C VAL A 72 -3.08 28.56 -1.42
N HIS A 73 -2.41 29.14 -0.42
CA HIS A 73 -3.02 29.81 0.73
C HIS A 73 -4.09 28.96 1.46
N LYS A 74 -3.89 27.63 1.47
CA LYS A 74 -4.72 26.70 2.23
C LYS A 74 -4.19 26.57 3.66
N LYS A 75 -5.04 26.10 4.57
CA LYS A 75 -4.60 25.76 5.93
C LYS A 75 -3.56 24.64 5.86
N VAL A 76 -2.50 24.80 6.65
CA VAL A 76 -1.42 23.81 6.75
C VAL A 76 -1.92 22.61 7.55
N THR A 77 -1.92 21.40 6.97
CA THR A 77 -2.46 20.19 7.59
C THR A 77 -1.41 19.16 8.03
N ILE A 78 -0.11 19.48 7.98
CA ILE A 78 1.02 18.56 8.29
C ILE A 78 0.82 17.68 9.53
N THR A 79 0.08 18.17 10.53
CA THR A 79 -0.24 17.46 11.76
C THR A 79 -1.12 16.21 11.58
N ASP A 80 -1.64 15.94 10.37
CA ASP A 80 -2.48 14.77 10.08
C ASP A 80 -1.70 13.47 9.83
N TYR A 81 -0.36 13.52 9.76
CA TYR A 81 0.55 12.39 9.51
C TYR A 81 0.38 11.66 8.17
N SER A 82 -0.53 12.12 7.30
CA SER A 82 -0.84 11.41 6.06
C SER A 82 0.27 11.53 5.02
N ALA A 83 0.97 12.68 4.94
CA ALA A 83 2.16 12.81 4.10
C ALA A 83 3.32 11.94 4.60
N VAL A 84 3.47 11.78 5.92
CA VAL A 84 4.46 10.88 6.53
C VAL A 84 4.20 9.44 6.10
N ILE A 85 2.95 8.97 6.23
CA ILE A 85 2.57 7.62 5.80
C ILE A 85 2.77 7.43 4.29
N THR A 86 2.41 8.43 3.48
CA THR A 86 2.55 8.35 2.02
C THR A 86 4.02 8.16 1.61
N GLY A 87 4.93 8.97 2.16
CA GLY A 87 6.37 8.85 1.87
C GLY A 87 6.94 7.54 2.41
N TRP A 88 6.60 7.16 3.64
CA TRP A 88 7.06 5.90 4.23
C TRP A 88 6.60 4.69 3.39
N LEU A 89 5.33 4.63 3.00
CA LEU A 89 4.81 3.56 2.14
C LEU A 89 5.53 3.53 0.79
N LEU A 90 5.74 4.68 0.15
CA LEU A 90 6.40 4.73 -1.14
C LEU A 90 7.86 4.25 -1.04
N ALA A 91 8.62 4.73 -0.05
CA ALA A 91 9.99 4.29 0.18
C ALA A 91 10.10 2.78 0.37
N LEU A 92 9.20 2.17 1.17
CA LEU A 92 9.18 0.73 1.38
C LEU A 92 8.85 -0.09 0.11
N THR A 93 8.27 0.53 -0.91
CA THR A 93 7.90 -0.16 -2.15
C THR A 93 8.97 -0.12 -3.24
N LEU A 94 10.06 0.62 -3.01
CA LEU A 94 11.20 0.72 -3.93
C LEU A 94 12.34 -0.24 -3.51
N PRO A 95 13.23 -0.61 -4.44
CA PRO A 95 14.47 -1.28 -4.09
C PRO A 95 15.43 -0.33 -3.37
N VAL A 96 16.32 -0.90 -2.56
CA VAL A 96 17.37 -0.19 -1.80
C VAL A 96 18.36 0.51 -2.73
N THR A 97 18.57 -0.05 -3.92
CA THR A 97 19.45 0.48 -4.96
C THR A 97 18.83 1.63 -5.75
N ALA A 98 17.53 1.93 -5.55
CA ALA A 98 16.88 2.99 -6.29
C ALA A 98 17.58 4.33 -5.98
N PRO A 99 17.99 5.08 -7.02
CA PRO A 99 18.56 6.40 -6.81
C PRO A 99 17.57 7.32 -6.09
N LEU A 100 18.05 8.11 -5.13
CA LEU A 100 17.20 9.00 -4.34
C LEU A 100 16.38 9.96 -5.21
N TRP A 101 16.89 10.40 -6.37
CA TRP A 101 16.13 11.27 -7.27
C TRP A 101 14.84 10.61 -7.80
N THR A 102 14.81 9.29 -8.01
CA THR A 102 13.59 8.58 -8.43
C THR A 102 12.54 8.59 -7.32
N LEU A 103 12.99 8.43 -6.07
CA LEU A 103 12.15 8.50 -4.89
C LEU A 103 11.54 9.91 -4.74
N LEU A 104 12.35 10.97 -4.89
CA LEU A 104 11.86 12.36 -4.84
C LEU A 104 10.83 12.67 -5.93
N ILE A 105 11.01 12.15 -7.15
CA ILE A 105 10.00 12.28 -8.22
C ILE A 105 8.71 11.55 -7.83
N GLY A 106 8.82 10.36 -7.25
CA GLY A 106 7.69 9.61 -6.73
C GLY A 106 6.94 10.39 -5.63
N ASP A 107 7.66 10.98 -4.68
CA ASP A 107 7.09 11.80 -3.60
C ASP A 107 6.33 13.01 -4.17
N PHE A 108 6.89 13.66 -5.20
CA PHE A 108 6.24 14.75 -5.92
C PHE A 108 4.93 14.31 -6.58
N ILE A 109 4.94 13.18 -7.28
CA ILE A 109 3.74 12.63 -7.91
C ILE A 109 2.68 12.28 -6.85
N ALA A 110 3.08 11.59 -5.78
CA ALA A 110 2.14 11.18 -4.73
C ALA A 110 1.48 12.40 -4.06
N ILE A 111 2.29 13.35 -3.59
CA ILE A 111 1.78 14.47 -2.81
C ILE A 111 1.14 15.53 -3.70
N ILE A 112 1.85 16.04 -4.71
CA ILE A 112 1.35 17.17 -5.48
C ILE A 112 0.25 16.70 -6.43
N VAL A 113 0.56 15.73 -7.28
CA VAL A 113 -0.34 15.34 -8.39
C VAL A 113 -1.57 14.59 -7.90
N VAL A 114 -1.38 13.58 -7.03
CA VAL A 114 -2.49 12.71 -6.64
C VAL A 114 -3.25 13.25 -5.43
N LYS A 115 -2.54 13.74 -4.40
CA LYS A 115 -3.17 14.15 -3.14
C LYS A 115 -3.60 15.62 -3.11
N GLN A 116 -2.76 16.55 -3.57
CA GLN A 116 -3.03 17.97 -3.38
C GLN A 116 -3.92 18.58 -4.47
N LEU A 117 -3.74 18.20 -5.75
CA LEU A 117 -4.60 18.67 -6.84
C LEU A 117 -6.07 18.25 -6.68
N THR A 118 -6.31 17.12 -6.00
CA THR A 118 -7.65 16.58 -5.73
C THR A 118 -8.34 17.24 -4.54
N GLY A 119 -7.60 18.08 -3.80
CA GLY A 119 -8.11 18.86 -2.69
C GLY A 119 -7.71 18.35 -1.31
N GLY A 120 -6.80 17.37 -1.20
CA GLY A 120 -6.26 16.86 0.04
C GLY A 120 -6.95 15.58 0.55
N ILE A 121 -6.74 15.27 1.83
CA ILE A 121 -7.18 14.02 2.45
C ILE A 121 -8.70 13.86 2.37
N GLY A 122 -9.15 12.65 2.04
CA GLY A 122 -10.57 12.30 1.93
C GLY A 122 -11.22 12.70 0.60
N ARG A 123 -10.48 13.34 -0.32
CA ARG A 123 -10.92 13.64 -1.69
C ARG A 123 -10.09 12.94 -2.77
N ASN A 124 -9.19 12.06 -2.34
CA ASN A 124 -8.32 11.30 -3.22
C ASN A 124 -9.14 10.22 -3.96
N TRP A 125 -9.16 10.29 -5.28
CA TRP A 125 -9.76 9.25 -6.13
C TRP A 125 -8.82 8.06 -6.34
N LEU A 126 -7.53 8.21 -6.02
CA LEU A 126 -6.50 7.17 -6.10
C LEU A 126 -5.60 7.20 -4.86
N ASN A 127 -5.10 6.04 -4.44
CA ASN A 127 -4.10 5.94 -3.37
C ASN A 127 -2.80 6.62 -3.82
N PRO A 128 -2.33 7.70 -3.15
CA PRO A 128 -1.17 8.48 -3.56
C PRO A 128 0.13 7.68 -3.68
N ALA A 129 0.43 6.82 -2.69
CA ALA A 129 1.66 6.04 -2.66
C ALA A 129 1.66 4.97 -3.77
N VAL A 130 0.52 4.28 -3.95
CA VAL A 130 0.37 3.28 -5.02
C VAL A 130 0.47 3.92 -6.40
N ALA A 131 -0.19 5.06 -6.60
CA ALA A 131 -0.16 5.78 -7.87
C ALA A 131 1.26 6.21 -8.24
N ALA A 132 2.00 6.80 -7.30
CA ALA A 132 3.40 7.14 -7.53
C ALA A 132 4.25 5.90 -7.85
N ARG A 133 4.08 4.80 -7.11
CA ARG A 133 4.84 3.57 -7.36
C ARG A 133 4.59 2.97 -8.74
N VAL A 134 3.34 2.98 -9.20
CA VAL A 134 2.95 2.48 -10.53
C VAL A 134 3.50 3.41 -11.63
N LEU A 135 3.39 4.72 -11.46
CA LEU A 135 3.91 5.69 -12.43
C LEU A 135 5.44 5.65 -12.52
N LEU A 136 6.13 5.49 -11.40
CA LEU A 136 7.57 5.26 -11.39
C LEU A 136 7.93 3.99 -12.15
N LYS A 137 7.15 2.91 -12.01
CA LYS A 137 7.37 1.68 -12.77
C LYS A 137 7.18 1.87 -14.26
N LEU A 138 6.19 2.66 -14.65
CA LEU A 138 5.89 2.92 -16.05
C LEU A 138 6.97 3.77 -16.73
N PHE A 139 7.46 4.82 -16.07
CA PHE A 139 8.37 5.80 -16.69
C PHE A 139 9.85 5.59 -16.34
N PHE A 140 10.16 4.95 -15.22
CA PHE A 140 11.51 4.83 -14.67
C PHE A 140 11.90 3.39 -14.33
N SER A 141 11.27 2.40 -14.97
CA SER A 141 11.48 0.96 -14.73
C SER A 141 12.96 0.57 -14.54
N PRO A 142 13.90 0.94 -15.45
CA PRO A 142 15.29 0.49 -15.37
C PRO A 142 16.01 0.86 -14.06
N TRP A 143 15.54 1.89 -13.35
CA TRP A 143 16.13 2.36 -12.11
C TRP A 143 15.51 1.76 -10.86
N ILE A 144 14.32 1.15 -10.98
CA ILE A 144 13.55 0.65 -9.83
C ILE A 144 13.24 -0.85 -9.91
N THR A 145 13.75 -1.55 -10.93
CA THR A 145 13.67 -3.00 -11.08
C THR A 145 15.03 -3.70 -10.94
N ASN A 146 16.07 -2.99 -10.49
CA ASN A 146 17.38 -3.57 -10.20
C ASN A 146 17.38 -4.13 -8.78
N TRP A 147 17.01 -5.40 -8.66
CA TRP A 147 16.91 -6.08 -7.38
C TRP A 147 18.27 -6.67 -7.00
N VAL A 148 18.67 -6.42 -5.76
CA VAL A 148 19.92 -6.91 -5.17
C VAL A 148 19.60 -7.75 -3.96
N THR A 149 20.32 -8.85 -3.78
CA THR A 149 20.19 -9.69 -2.59
C THR A 149 20.88 -9.05 -1.38
N PRO A 150 20.32 -9.22 -0.17
CA PRO A 150 20.95 -8.77 1.06
C PRO A 150 22.11 -9.71 1.45
N GLN A 151 23.24 -9.63 0.74
CA GLN A 151 24.49 -10.35 1.03
C GLN A 151 25.70 -9.42 0.84
N PRO A 152 26.88 -9.71 1.44
CA PRO A 152 28.07 -8.86 1.36
C PRO A 152 28.56 -8.62 -0.08
N ASP A 153 28.37 -9.60 -0.96
CA ASP A 153 28.51 -9.43 -2.40
C ASP A 153 27.15 -9.05 -2.98
N VAL A 154 27.05 -7.80 -3.46
CA VAL A 154 25.86 -7.27 -4.12
C VAL A 154 25.72 -7.95 -5.49
N VAL A 155 25.03 -9.09 -5.52
CA VAL A 155 24.73 -9.82 -6.75
C VAL A 155 23.35 -9.42 -7.25
N ALA A 156 23.30 -8.93 -8.49
CA ALA A 156 22.03 -8.68 -9.19
C ALA A 156 21.28 -10.00 -9.34
N THR A 157 20.07 -10.08 -8.78
CA THR A 157 19.28 -11.33 -8.76
C THR A 157 17.90 -11.05 -9.33
N ALA A 158 17.40 -11.98 -10.15
CA ALA A 158 16.01 -11.94 -10.59
C ALA A 158 15.10 -12.09 -9.37
N THR A 159 14.06 -11.26 -9.25
CA THR A 159 13.06 -11.48 -8.20
C THR A 159 12.43 -12.85 -8.41
N PRO A 160 12.19 -13.65 -7.36
CA PRO A 160 11.48 -14.93 -7.49
C PRO A 160 10.14 -14.79 -8.23
N LEU A 161 9.53 -13.60 -8.17
CA LEU A 161 8.30 -13.30 -8.90
C LEU A 161 8.47 -13.17 -10.42
N ALA A 162 9.63 -12.74 -10.90
CA ALA A 162 9.93 -12.65 -12.33
C ALA A 162 10.15 -14.05 -12.92
N ASP A 163 10.77 -14.94 -12.15
CA ASP A 163 10.99 -16.34 -12.55
C ASP A 163 9.72 -17.18 -12.47
N LEU A 164 8.78 -16.79 -11.60
CA LEU A 164 7.41 -17.31 -11.55
C LEU A 164 6.46 -16.61 -12.56
N GLY A 165 6.95 -15.63 -13.32
CA GLY A 165 6.21 -14.92 -14.38
C GLY A 165 6.13 -15.73 -15.69
N ASN A 166 5.71 -15.10 -16.79
CA ASN A 166 5.75 -15.67 -18.14
C ASN A 166 4.93 -16.95 -18.41
N PHE A 167 3.65 -16.97 -18.02
CA PHE A 167 2.75 -18.12 -18.23
C PHE A 167 3.26 -19.46 -17.65
N ALA A 168 4.25 -19.41 -16.76
CA ALA A 168 4.72 -20.58 -16.04
C ALA A 168 3.56 -21.19 -15.24
N ARG A 169 3.50 -22.52 -15.23
CA ARG A 169 2.50 -23.30 -14.48
C ARG A 169 3.13 -24.18 -13.40
N GLU A 170 4.46 -24.23 -13.37
CA GLU A 170 5.24 -25.04 -12.45
C GLU A 170 6.29 -24.16 -11.77
N VAL A 171 6.65 -24.56 -10.56
CA VAL A 171 7.69 -23.89 -9.77
C VAL A 171 9.04 -24.22 -10.38
N SER A 172 9.74 -23.20 -10.90
CA SER A 172 11.11 -23.38 -11.41
C SER A 172 12.02 -23.87 -10.27
N PRO A 173 12.94 -24.83 -10.52
CA PRO A 173 13.84 -25.38 -9.51
C PRO A 173 14.86 -24.36 -8.94
N THR A 174 14.86 -23.14 -9.46
CA THR A 174 15.67 -22.01 -8.99
C THR A 174 14.94 -21.13 -7.96
N THR A 175 13.65 -21.40 -7.71
CA THR A 175 12.90 -20.65 -6.71
C THR A 175 13.31 -21.04 -5.28
N PRO A 176 13.51 -20.06 -4.37
CA PRO A 176 13.84 -20.33 -2.98
C PRO A 176 12.76 -21.14 -2.27
N ASP A 177 13.16 -21.89 -1.24
CA ASP A 177 12.23 -22.68 -0.44
C ASP A 177 11.16 -21.80 0.22
N LEU A 178 9.97 -22.35 0.49
CA LEU A 178 8.84 -21.60 1.06
C LEU A 178 9.21 -20.94 2.39
N PHE A 179 10.05 -21.59 3.20
CA PHE A 179 10.53 -21.04 4.45
C PHE A 179 11.45 -19.83 4.26
N GLU A 180 12.34 -19.90 3.27
CA GLU A 180 13.22 -18.78 2.90
C GLU A 180 12.40 -17.61 2.36
N LEU A 181 11.40 -17.91 1.54
CA LEU A 181 10.47 -16.94 0.98
C LEU A 181 9.66 -16.22 2.07
N PHE A 182 9.24 -16.96 3.10
CA PHE A 182 8.50 -16.43 4.26
C PHE A 182 9.36 -15.58 5.18
N MET A 183 10.56 -16.05 5.52
CA MET A 183 11.47 -15.34 6.44
C MET A 183 12.19 -14.16 5.76
N GLY A 184 12.39 -14.23 4.44
CA GLY A 184 13.01 -13.16 3.66
C GLY A 184 14.51 -13.32 3.42
N TYR A 185 15.07 -14.51 3.66
CA TYR A 185 16.51 -14.74 3.52
C TYR A 185 16.91 -14.81 2.03
N GLY A 186 17.92 -14.03 1.62
CA GLY A 186 18.49 -14.12 0.27
C GLY A 186 17.59 -13.64 -0.87
N LEU A 187 16.52 -12.89 -0.58
CA LEU A 187 15.58 -12.41 -1.60
C LEU A 187 15.88 -10.96 -2.01
N GLY A 188 16.01 -10.73 -3.31
CA GLY A 188 15.94 -9.38 -3.88
C GLY A 188 14.48 -8.95 -4.02
N GLY A 189 14.16 -7.70 -3.63
CA GLY A 189 12.79 -7.19 -3.71
C GLY A 189 12.64 -5.78 -3.11
N PRO A 190 11.40 -5.25 -3.05
CA PRO A 190 11.09 -4.01 -2.36
C PRO A 190 11.48 -4.07 -0.88
N ILE A 191 11.95 -2.94 -0.33
CA ILE A 191 12.43 -2.81 1.05
C ILE A 191 11.44 -3.43 2.05
N GLY A 192 10.15 -3.06 1.97
CA GLY A 192 9.12 -3.48 2.91
C GLY A 192 8.52 -4.88 2.67
N GLU A 193 8.94 -5.59 1.63
CA GLU A 193 8.37 -6.91 1.29
C GLU A 193 9.16 -8.08 1.90
N THR A 194 10.44 -7.85 2.21
CA THR A 194 11.41 -8.88 2.60
C THR A 194 10.85 -9.95 3.53
N CYS A 195 10.40 -9.54 4.71
CA CYS A 195 9.96 -10.45 5.77
C CYS A 195 8.44 -10.51 5.88
N LYS A 196 7.83 -11.64 5.50
CA LYS A 196 6.37 -11.83 5.60
C LYS A 196 5.92 -11.95 7.05
N PHE A 197 6.78 -12.49 7.92
CA PHE A 197 6.51 -12.52 9.35
C PHE A 197 6.30 -11.10 9.92
N ALA A 198 7.15 -10.13 9.58
CA ALA A 198 7.01 -8.75 10.03
C ALA A 198 5.72 -8.08 9.50
N LEU A 199 5.32 -8.41 8.26
CA LEU A 199 4.07 -7.95 7.67
C LEU A 199 2.84 -8.52 8.36
N LEU A 200 2.86 -9.81 8.69
CA LEU A 200 1.78 -10.46 9.45
C LEU A 200 1.68 -9.88 10.86
N LEU A 201 2.81 -9.61 11.51
CA LEU A 201 2.82 -8.98 12.84
C LEU A 201 2.22 -7.56 12.78
N SER A 202 2.50 -6.82 11.72
CA SER A 202 1.87 -5.52 11.44
C SER A 202 0.35 -5.64 11.25
N ALA A 203 -0.09 -6.66 10.50
CA ALA A 203 -1.50 -6.92 10.27
C ALA A 203 -2.23 -7.27 11.58
N VAL A 204 -1.65 -8.17 12.39
CA VAL A 204 -2.17 -8.55 13.71
C VAL A 204 -2.27 -7.33 14.62
N TYR A 205 -1.25 -6.46 14.63
CA TYR A 205 -1.28 -5.22 15.39
C TYR A 205 -2.46 -4.30 14.99
N LEU A 206 -2.63 -4.05 13.69
CA LEU A 206 -3.71 -3.20 13.19
C LEU A 206 -5.11 -3.79 13.46
N ILE A 207 -5.25 -5.12 13.36
CA ILE A 207 -6.49 -5.84 13.67
C ILE A 207 -6.80 -5.77 15.17
N ALA A 208 -5.80 -6.02 16.03
CA ALA A 208 -5.97 -5.95 17.48
C ALA A 208 -6.40 -4.55 17.95
N ARG A 209 -5.91 -3.50 17.27
CA ARG A 209 -6.30 -2.11 17.51
C ARG A 209 -7.62 -1.71 16.84
N LYS A 210 -8.30 -2.63 16.16
CA LYS A 210 -9.57 -2.44 15.45
C LYS A 210 -9.52 -1.29 14.43
N ILE A 211 -8.38 -1.17 13.76
CA ILE A 211 -8.16 -0.14 12.76
C ILE A 211 -8.66 -0.68 11.44
N ILE A 212 -8.06 -1.77 10.97
CA ILE A 212 -8.45 -2.41 9.71
C ILE A 212 -9.49 -3.52 9.97
N ASN A 213 -10.42 -3.71 9.03
CA ASN A 213 -11.29 -4.87 9.01
C ASN A 213 -10.48 -6.09 8.52
N PRO A 214 -10.31 -7.16 9.31
CA PRO A 214 -9.51 -8.33 8.93
C PRO A 214 -10.02 -9.02 7.66
N LEU A 215 -11.32 -8.89 7.34
CA LEU A 215 -11.88 -9.49 6.14
C LEU A 215 -11.32 -8.87 4.86
N VAL A 216 -10.94 -7.60 4.85
CA VAL A 216 -10.43 -6.95 3.63
C VAL A 216 -9.09 -7.56 3.18
N PRO A 217 -8.03 -7.62 4.02
CA PRO A 217 -6.80 -8.32 3.66
C PRO A 217 -7.02 -9.80 3.35
N VAL A 218 -7.80 -10.52 4.17
CA VAL A 218 -8.05 -11.95 3.97
C VAL A 218 -8.74 -12.22 2.63
N LEU A 219 -9.72 -11.41 2.24
CA LEU A 219 -10.40 -11.56 0.95
C LEU A 219 -9.48 -11.25 -0.22
N THR A 220 -8.59 -10.26 -0.12
CA THR A 220 -7.60 -10.01 -1.19
C THR A 220 -6.63 -11.16 -1.38
N LEU A 221 -6.08 -11.70 -0.28
CA LEU A 221 -5.13 -12.80 -0.30
C LEU A 221 -5.81 -14.10 -0.74
N GLY A 222 -7.02 -14.35 -0.21
CA GLY A 222 -7.82 -15.53 -0.52
C GLY A 222 -8.31 -15.56 -1.97
N SER A 223 -8.79 -14.43 -2.52
CA SER A 223 -9.20 -14.38 -3.93
C SER A 223 -8.01 -14.52 -4.87
N PHE A 224 -6.87 -13.92 -4.53
CA PHE A 224 -5.61 -14.08 -5.27
C PHE A 224 -5.13 -15.54 -5.27
N TYR A 225 -5.01 -16.16 -4.09
CA TYR A 225 -4.59 -17.54 -3.94
C TYR A 225 -5.51 -18.51 -4.70
N SER A 226 -6.83 -18.34 -4.55
CA SER A 226 -7.81 -19.19 -5.23
C SER A 226 -7.72 -19.07 -6.75
N ALA A 227 -7.54 -17.86 -7.28
CA ALA A 227 -7.42 -17.64 -8.72
C ALA A 227 -6.12 -18.25 -9.30
N ILE A 228 -5.00 -18.20 -8.56
CA ILE A 228 -3.77 -18.89 -8.99
C ILE A 228 -3.91 -20.41 -8.91
N LEU A 229 -4.51 -20.93 -7.84
CA LEU A 229 -4.72 -22.36 -7.68
C LEU A 229 -5.57 -22.94 -8.83
N LEU A 230 -6.59 -22.21 -9.28
CA LEU A 230 -7.39 -22.59 -10.45
C LEU A 230 -6.57 -22.53 -11.76
N TYR A 231 -5.65 -21.58 -11.87
CA TYR A 231 -4.80 -21.46 -13.06
C TYR A 231 -3.73 -22.56 -13.14
N SER A 232 -3.12 -22.94 -12.01
CA SER A 232 -2.07 -23.95 -11.93
C SER A 232 -2.59 -25.40 -11.95
N GLY A 233 -3.91 -25.61 -11.97
CA GLY A 233 -4.48 -26.96 -11.91
C GLY A 233 -4.40 -27.59 -10.52
N PHE A 234 -4.57 -26.79 -9.46
CA PHE A 234 -4.52 -27.19 -8.04
C PHE A 234 -3.14 -27.55 -7.47
N ASP A 235 -2.07 -26.98 -8.03
CA ASP A 235 -0.75 -27.01 -7.40
C ASP A 235 -0.67 -26.00 -6.24
N PHE A 236 -0.64 -26.54 -5.01
CA PHE A 236 -0.52 -25.78 -3.76
C PHE A 236 0.87 -25.15 -3.56
N SER A 237 1.93 -25.79 -4.07
CA SER A 237 3.29 -25.26 -3.97
C SER A 237 3.43 -24.00 -4.82
N PHE A 238 2.93 -24.06 -6.06
CA PHE A 238 2.92 -22.93 -6.97
C PHE A 238 2.10 -21.75 -6.43
N ALA A 239 0.90 -22.01 -5.91
CA ALA A 239 0.03 -20.97 -5.36
C ALA A 239 0.63 -20.30 -4.12
N SER A 240 1.25 -21.07 -3.23
CA SER A 240 1.89 -20.54 -2.02
C SER A 240 3.16 -19.75 -2.33
N ALA A 241 3.96 -20.20 -3.30
CA ALA A 241 5.12 -19.45 -3.80
C ALA A 241 4.70 -18.07 -4.35
N HIS A 242 3.63 -17.99 -5.13
CA HIS A 242 3.13 -16.69 -5.61
C HIS A 242 2.54 -15.80 -4.51
N LEU A 243 1.95 -16.37 -3.47
CA LEU A 243 1.39 -15.61 -2.35
C LEU A 243 2.50 -14.96 -1.51
N LEU A 244 3.56 -15.72 -1.26
CA LEU A 244 4.72 -15.31 -0.46
C LEU A 244 5.75 -14.51 -1.30
N SER A 245 5.59 -14.48 -2.61
CA SER A 245 6.42 -13.70 -3.54
C SER A 245 5.71 -12.43 -4.01
N GLY A 246 6.41 -11.29 -3.92
CA GLY A 246 5.90 -9.99 -4.32
C GLY A 246 5.21 -9.22 -3.19
N ALA A 247 4.92 -7.96 -3.46
CA ALA A 247 4.40 -6.99 -2.49
C ALA A 247 2.92 -7.21 -2.13
N LEU A 248 2.40 -8.42 -2.33
CA LEU A 248 0.98 -8.74 -2.21
C LEU A 248 0.50 -8.60 -0.76
N ILE A 249 1.18 -9.22 0.20
CA ILE A 249 0.82 -9.12 1.63
C ILE A 249 0.98 -7.69 2.13
N PHE A 250 2.06 -7.01 1.74
CA PHE A 250 2.28 -5.60 2.08
C PHE A 250 1.13 -4.72 1.56
N ALA A 251 0.76 -4.87 0.28
CA ALA A 251 -0.32 -4.11 -0.34
C ALA A 251 -1.69 -4.46 0.28
N ALA A 252 -1.96 -5.73 0.57
CA ALA A 252 -3.20 -6.17 1.21
C ALA A 252 -3.40 -5.54 2.60
N VAL A 253 -2.33 -5.41 3.39
CA VAL A 253 -2.38 -4.90 4.76
C VAL A 253 -2.38 -3.39 4.83
N PHE A 254 -1.64 -2.69 3.95
CA PHE A 254 -1.41 -1.24 4.06
C PHE A 254 -2.02 -0.39 2.94
N MET A 255 -2.30 -0.95 1.76
CA MET A 255 -2.72 -0.17 0.59
C MET A 255 -4.18 -0.41 0.22
N VAL A 256 -4.64 -1.66 0.28
CA VAL A 256 -6.05 -2.04 0.02
C VAL A 256 -6.95 -1.52 1.15
N THR A 257 -6.42 -1.45 2.37
CA THR A 257 -7.13 -1.02 3.59
C THR A 257 -7.09 0.51 3.82
N ASP A 258 -6.68 1.29 2.82
CA ASP A 258 -6.66 2.76 2.91
C ASP A 258 -8.09 3.34 2.96
N TYR A 259 -8.40 4.04 4.05
CA TYR A 259 -9.72 4.64 4.30
C TYR A 259 -10.16 5.68 3.28
N THR A 260 -9.22 6.33 2.59
CA THR A 260 -9.55 7.47 1.74
C THR A 260 -10.03 7.09 0.35
N THR A 261 -9.65 5.91 -0.13
CA THR A 261 -9.87 5.49 -1.52
C THR A 261 -10.74 4.23 -1.62
N SER A 262 -10.97 3.52 -0.52
CA SER A 262 -11.84 2.35 -0.50
C SER A 262 -13.34 2.72 -0.45
N PRO A 263 -14.24 1.81 -0.88
CA PRO A 263 -15.69 1.98 -0.74
C PRO A 263 -16.14 2.22 0.71
N LEU A 264 -17.25 2.96 0.84
CA LEU A 264 -17.78 3.37 2.15
C LEU A 264 -18.47 2.21 2.88
N THR A 265 -19.21 1.37 2.15
CA THR A 265 -19.98 0.25 2.71
C THR A 265 -19.11 -0.99 2.89
N ASP A 266 -19.41 -1.82 3.90
CA ASP A 266 -18.62 -3.04 4.14
C ASP A 266 -18.77 -4.06 2.99
N LYS A 267 -19.97 -4.18 2.41
CA LYS A 267 -20.19 -4.98 1.19
C LYS A 267 -19.33 -4.48 0.03
N GLY A 268 -19.24 -3.16 -0.15
CA GLY A 268 -18.39 -2.54 -1.16
C GLY A 268 -16.91 -2.84 -0.94
N LYS A 269 -16.43 -2.78 0.31
CA LYS A 269 -15.04 -3.13 0.66
C LYS A 269 -14.72 -4.59 0.31
N TYR A 270 -15.66 -5.52 0.50
CA TYR A 270 -15.45 -6.92 0.14
C TYR A 270 -15.36 -7.13 -1.37
N ILE A 271 -16.25 -6.50 -2.15
CA ILE A 271 -16.19 -6.54 -3.61
C ILE A 271 -14.87 -5.92 -4.11
N PHE A 272 -14.47 -4.79 -3.52
CA PHE A 272 -13.20 -4.14 -3.81
C PHE A 272 -12.00 -5.04 -3.54
N ALA A 273 -11.96 -5.71 -2.39
CA ALA A 273 -10.89 -6.64 -2.01
C ALA A 273 -10.81 -7.84 -2.96
N ILE A 274 -11.95 -8.49 -3.25
CA ILE A 274 -11.98 -9.64 -4.16
C ILE A 274 -11.50 -9.22 -5.55
N GLY A 275 -11.99 -8.08 -6.06
CA GLY A 275 -11.59 -7.52 -7.34
C GLY A 275 -10.09 -7.20 -7.42
N CYS A 276 -9.50 -6.63 -6.36
CA CYS A 276 -8.05 -6.39 -6.30
C CYS A 276 -7.25 -7.69 -6.44
N GLY A 277 -7.62 -8.74 -5.71
CA GLY A 277 -6.90 -10.02 -5.74
C GLY A 277 -7.03 -10.74 -7.10
N VAL A 278 -8.24 -10.83 -7.66
CA VAL A 278 -8.45 -11.47 -8.98
C VAL A 278 -7.74 -10.70 -10.08
N LEU A 279 -7.88 -9.37 -10.11
CA LEU A 279 -7.24 -8.54 -11.11
C LEU A 279 -5.72 -8.61 -10.99
N ALA A 280 -5.16 -8.68 -9.77
CA ALA A 280 -3.73 -8.86 -9.57
C ALA A 280 -3.19 -10.16 -10.18
N VAL A 281 -3.96 -11.26 -10.18
CA VAL A 281 -3.58 -12.51 -10.85
C VAL A 281 -3.56 -12.32 -12.37
N VAL A 282 -4.62 -11.73 -12.93
CA VAL A 282 -4.72 -11.48 -14.37
C VAL A 282 -3.53 -10.62 -14.84
N LEU A 283 -3.23 -9.55 -14.12
CA LEU A 283 -2.10 -8.67 -14.45
C LEU A 283 -0.74 -9.36 -14.28
N ARG A 284 -0.61 -10.26 -13.30
CA ARG A 284 0.64 -10.97 -13.01
C ARG A 284 0.92 -12.05 -14.06
N ILE A 285 -0.09 -12.83 -14.45
CA ILE A 285 0.06 -13.97 -15.36
C ILE A 285 -0.07 -13.54 -16.83
N SER A 286 -1.13 -12.79 -17.16
CA SER A 286 -1.46 -12.49 -18.56
C SER A 286 -0.67 -11.31 -19.15
N LEU A 287 -0.21 -10.39 -18.31
CA LEU A 287 0.53 -9.19 -18.75
C LEU A 287 2.00 -9.17 -18.29
N ASP A 288 2.47 -10.25 -17.66
CA ASP A 288 3.83 -10.38 -17.13
C ASP A 288 4.30 -9.16 -16.32
N LEU A 289 3.41 -8.61 -15.48
CA LEU A 289 3.72 -7.48 -14.61
C LEU A 289 4.04 -7.98 -13.20
N PRO A 290 5.31 -8.27 -12.85
CA PRO A 290 5.68 -8.60 -11.48
C PRO A 290 5.32 -7.43 -10.56
N GLY A 291 4.43 -7.68 -9.59
CA GLY A 291 3.84 -6.63 -8.74
C GLY A 291 2.56 -5.97 -9.28
N GLY A 292 1.81 -6.66 -10.15
CA GLY A 292 0.53 -6.18 -10.72
C GLY A 292 -0.55 -5.76 -9.71
N ILE A 293 -0.39 -6.08 -8.42
CA ILE A 293 -1.31 -5.64 -7.35
C ILE A 293 -1.45 -4.12 -7.25
N GLY A 294 -0.38 -3.35 -7.50
CA GLY A 294 -0.46 -1.88 -7.46
C GLY A 294 -1.39 -1.33 -8.54
N VAL A 295 -1.29 -1.85 -9.76
CA VAL A 295 -2.19 -1.47 -10.87
C VAL A 295 -3.62 -1.95 -10.58
N ALA A 296 -3.79 -3.15 -10.02
CA ALA A 296 -5.10 -3.66 -9.63
C ALA A 296 -5.79 -2.73 -8.61
N ILE A 297 -5.06 -2.24 -7.59
CA ILE A 297 -5.58 -1.29 -6.61
C ILE A 297 -6.02 0.01 -7.27
N LEU A 298 -5.23 0.56 -8.20
CA LEU A 298 -5.62 1.80 -8.89
C LEU A 298 -6.88 1.62 -9.74
N VAL A 299 -7.00 0.51 -10.48
CA VAL A 299 -8.21 0.20 -11.24
C VAL A 299 -9.41 0.08 -10.31
N MET A 300 -9.28 -0.61 -9.18
CA MET A 300 -10.37 -0.75 -8.21
C MET A 300 -10.71 0.56 -7.50
N ASN A 301 -9.73 1.45 -7.27
CA ASN A 301 -9.97 2.80 -6.76
C ASN A 301 -10.86 3.59 -7.74
N LEU A 302 -10.59 3.52 -9.05
CA LEU A 302 -11.43 4.14 -10.08
C LEU A 302 -12.85 3.56 -10.13
N LEU A 303 -13.01 2.28 -9.83
CA LEU A 303 -14.31 1.61 -9.77
C LEU A 303 -15.06 1.85 -8.45
N THR A 304 -14.42 2.45 -7.44
CA THR A 304 -15.03 2.66 -6.12
C THR A 304 -16.34 3.48 -6.17
N PRO A 305 -16.46 4.59 -6.94
CA PRO A 305 -17.73 5.29 -7.10
C PRO A 305 -18.85 4.40 -7.66
N LEU A 306 -18.52 3.51 -8.61
CA LEU A 306 -19.48 2.57 -9.19
C LEU A 306 -19.90 1.51 -8.17
N ILE A 307 -18.94 0.94 -7.44
CA ILE A 307 -19.19 -0.04 -6.36
C ILE A 307 -20.08 0.59 -5.29
N ASN A 308 -19.79 1.83 -4.88
CA ASN A 308 -20.62 2.54 -3.91
C ASN A 308 -22.06 2.69 -4.43
N ARG A 309 -22.27 3.10 -5.69
CA ARG A 309 -23.61 3.24 -6.26
C ARG A 309 -24.45 1.96 -6.18
N TYR A 310 -23.83 0.79 -6.37
CA TYR A 310 -24.53 -0.51 -6.30
C TYR A 310 -24.64 -1.11 -4.90
N THR A 311 -23.83 -0.64 -3.95
CA THR A 311 -23.76 -1.24 -2.60
C THR A 311 -24.37 -0.37 -1.51
N VAL A 312 -24.65 0.91 -1.80
CA VAL A 312 -25.46 1.76 -0.91
C VAL A 312 -26.81 1.09 -0.71
N SER A 313 -27.14 0.80 0.54
CA SER A 313 -28.44 0.28 0.92
C SER A 313 -29.51 1.26 0.49
N ARG A 314 -30.56 0.80 -0.20
CA ARG A 314 -31.76 1.60 -0.41
C ARG A 314 -32.24 2.10 0.95
N ILE A 315 -32.39 3.41 1.07
CA ILE A 315 -33.04 4.01 2.22
C ILE A 315 -34.47 3.48 2.19
N TYR A 316 -34.89 2.75 3.22
CA TYR A 316 -36.29 2.35 3.36
C TYR A 316 -37.12 3.63 3.52
N GLY A 317 -37.96 3.96 2.53
CA GLY A 317 -38.80 5.15 2.56
C GLY A 317 -39.11 5.84 1.23
N GLU A 318 -38.70 5.30 0.09
CA GLU A 318 -39.23 5.66 -1.25
C GLU A 318 -39.76 4.43 -1.99
#